data_AF-A0A929FSI0-F1
#
_entry.id   AF-A0A929FSI0-F1
#
_cell.length_a   1.000
_cell.length_b   1.000
_cell.length_c   1.000
_cell.angle_alpha   90.00
_cell.angle_beta   90.00
_cell.angle_gamma   90.00
#
_symmetry.space_group_name_H-M   'P 1'
#
loop_
_entity.id
_entity.type
_entity.pdbx_description
1 polymer ?
#
loop_
_entity_poly.entity_id
_entity_poly.type
_entity_poly.pdbx_seq_one_letter_code
_entity_poly.pdbx_strand_id
1 'polypeptide(L)'
;MSNWQIVEPNPIPWLKDDVGADDKPLPLRLVHPAEWDLIAQIVDLLDATGALTQVNWVKRGMALSQAFEEFYRNCRIWGEVMNQDPKLAQARLGLVGMTQIVVRSLLQDQLELFSPVEL
;
A
#
# COMPACT_ATOMS: atom_id res chain seq x y z
N MET A 1 0.55 9.46 -17.97
CA MET A 1 -0.20 9.62 -16.71
C MET A 1 -1.33 8.62 -16.73
N SER A 2 -1.20 7.48 -16.05
CA SER A 2 -2.28 6.49 -15.97
C SER A 2 -3.36 7.03 -15.05
N ASN A 3 -4.60 7.13 -15.54
CA ASN A 3 -5.73 7.67 -14.81
C ASN A 3 -6.32 6.55 -13.93
N TRP A 4 -5.91 6.48 -12.65
CA TRP A 4 -6.45 5.53 -11.68
C TRP A 4 -7.83 6.01 -11.23
N GLN A 5 -8.85 5.84 -12.06
CA GLN A 5 -10.22 6.14 -11.67
C GLN A 5 -10.79 4.95 -10.90
N ILE A 6 -11.29 5.24 -9.68
CA ILE A 6 -12.09 4.28 -8.91
C ILE A 6 -13.41 4.11 -9.66
N VAL A 7 -13.53 2.99 -10.38
CA VAL A 7 -14.70 2.69 -11.24
C VAL A 7 -15.97 2.50 -10.42
N GLU A 8 -15.84 2.03 -9.18
CA GLU A 8 -16.96 1.78 -8.28
C GLU A 8 -16.59 2.21 -6.85
N PRO A 9 -16.82 3.48 -6.46
CA PRO A 9 -16.44 3.99 -5.15
C PRO A 9 -17.34 3.51 -4.02
N ASN A 10 -18.45 2.84 -4.33
CA ASN A 10 -19.40 2.32 -3.35
C ASN A 10 -19.82 0.88 -3.68
N PRO A 11 -19.51 -0.10 -2.82
CA PRO A 11 -18.71 0.05 -1.59
C PRO A 11 -17.23 0.20 -1.90
N ILE A 12 -16.54 1.01 -1.08
CA ILE A 12 -15.09 1.19 -1.19
C ILE A 12 -14.42 -0.21 -1.11
N PRO A 13 -13.66 -0.64 -2.13
CA PRO A 13 -13.24 -2.04 -2.25
C PRO A 13 -12.41 -2.56 -1.07
N TRP A 14 -11.68 -1.70 -0.38
CA TRP A 14 -10.84 -2.06 0.78
C TRP A 14 -11.56 -2.00 2.13
N LEU A 15 -12.84 -1.60 2.18
CA LEU A 15 -13.69 -1.65 3.38
C LEU A 15 -14.61 -2.88 3.33
N LYS A 16 -14.89 -3.47 4.50
CA LYS A 16 -15.94 -4.50 4.59
C LYS A 16 -17.30 -3.86 4.34
N ASP A 17 -18.22 -4.59 3.72
CA ASP A 17 -19.54 -4.09 3.33
C ASP A 17 -20.52 -3.94 4.50
N ASP A 18 -20.03 -3.85 5.74
CA ASP A 18 -20.85 -3.91 6.95
C ASP A 18 -21.63 -2.58 7.11
N VAL A 19 -22.82 -2.52 6.51
CA VAL A 19 -23.80 -1.44 6.69
C VAL A 19 -24.45 -1.63 8.07
N GLY A 20 -23.64 -1.49 9.12
CA GLY A 20 -24.07 -1.53 10.51
C GLY A 20 -24.27 -0.12 11.02
N ALA A 21 -25.46 0.16 11.52
CA ALA A 21 -25.80 1.35 12.27
C ALA A 21 -24.77 1.66 13.38
N ASP A 22 -24.76 2.94 13.80
CA ASP A 22 -23.79 3.59 14.70
C ASP A 22 -22.47 4.01 14.06
N ASP A 23 -21.96 5.13 14.56
CA ASP A 23 -20.80 5.96 14.19
C ASP A 23 -19.43 5.22 14.25
N LYS A 24 -19.40 3.91 13.96
CA LYS A 24 -18.22 3.06 14.04
C LYS A 24 -17.47 3.03 12.70
N PRO A 25 -16.13 3.14 12.72
CA PRO A 25 -15.33 3.02 11.51
C PRO A 25 -15.45 1.61 10.91
N LEU A 26 -15.73 1.55 9.60
CA LEU A 26 -15.77 0.30 8.84
C LEU A 26 -14.38 -0.36 8.87
N PRO A 27 -14.30 -1.65 9.23
CA PRO A 27 -13.02 -2.35 9.26
C PRO A 27 -12.45 -2.53 7.85
N LEU A 28 -11.13 -2.42 7.72
CA LEU A 28 -10.41 -2.73 6.49
C LEU A 28 -10.53 -4.23 6.17
N ARG A 29 -10.51 -4.56 4.87
CA ARG A 29 -10.36 -5.94 4.38
C ARG A 29 -8.93 -6.46 4.53
N LEU A 30 -7.96 -5.54 4.55
CA LEU A 30 -6.56 -5.84 4.82
C LEU A 30 -6.41 -6.12 6.32
N VAL A 31 -6.19 -7.38 6.68
CA VAL A 31 -6.15 -7.87 8.06
C VAL A 31 -4.89 -8.69 8.36
N HIS A 32 -4.13 -9.06 7.33
CA HIS A 32 -2.91 -9.83 7.50
C HIS A 32 -1.82 -8.94 8.12
N PRO A 33 -1.03 -9.42 9.10
CA PRO A 33 0.01 -8.62 9.74
C PRO A 33 0.99 -7.97 8.76
N ALA A 34 1.38 -8.70 7.68
CA ALA A 34 2.25 -8.15 6.65
C ALA A 34 1.60 -7.03 5.80
N GLU A 35 0.27 -7.00 5.66
CA GLU A 35 -0.42 -5.88 5.00
C GLU A 35 -0.33 -4.63 5.88
N TRP A 36 -0.56 -4.79 7.18
CA TRP A 36 -0.48 -3.71 8.15
C TRP A 36 0.94 -3.18 8.32
N ASP A 37 1.94 -4.05 8.33
CA ASP A 37 3.35 -3.65 8.40
C ASP A 37 3.73 -2.82 7.17
N LEU A 38 3.37 -3.26 5.96
CA LEU A 38 3.61 -2.49 4.74
C LEU A 38 2.90 -1.13 4.76
N ILE A 39 1.64 -1.07 5.21
CA ILE A 39 0.92 0.21 5.38
C ILE A 39 1.66 1.12 6.37
N ALA A 40 2.11 0.59 7.51
CA ALA A 40 2.83 1.36 8.51
C ALA A 40 4.14 1.94 7.95
N GLN A 41 4.92 1.15 7.19
CA GLN A 41 6.15 1.64 6.56
C GLN A 41 5.88 2.71 5.49
N ILE A 42 4.80 2.57 4.73
CA ILE A 42 4.38 3.60 3.76
C ILE A 42 4.05 4.92 4.48
N VAL A 43 3.24 4.87 5.54
CA VAL A 43 2.86 6.05 6.32
C VAL A 43 4.08 6.68 6.98
N ASP A 44 4.92 5.90 7.63
CA ASP A 44 6.15 6.37 8.28
C ASP A 44 7.11 7.05 7.29
N LEU A 45 7.23 6.52 6.07
CA LEU A 45 8.03 7.15 5.02
C LEU A 45 7.44 8.50 4.58
N LEU A 46 6.13 8.56 4.36
CA LEU A 46 5.43 9.79 3.99
C LEU A 46 5.52 10.85 5.10
N ASP A 47 5.32 10.47 6.36
CA ASP A 47 5.44 11.38 7.51
C ASP A 47 6.86 11.95 7.62
N ALA A 48 7.87 11.12 7.33
CA ALA A 48 9.26 11.57 7.31
C ALA A 48 9.55 12.64 6.26
N THR A 49 8.77 12.73 5.17
CA THR A 49 8.96 13.80 4.15
C THR A 49 8.63 15.18 4.67
N GLY A 50 7.77 15.29 5.69
CA GLY A 50 7.45 16.55 6.35
C GLY A 50 8.34 16.88 7.56
N ALA A 51 9.28 16.00 7.92
CA ALA A 51 10.10 16.17 9.11
C ALA A 51 11.17 17.24 8.91
N LEU A 52 11.37 18.09 9.93
CA LEU A 52 12.41 19.13 9.94
C LEU A 52 13.81 18.58 10.30
N THR A 53 13.91 17.29 10.63
CA THR A 53 15.14 16.64 11.08
C THR A 53 15.80 15.85 9.94
N GLN A 54 17.09 15.57 10.06
CA GLN A 54 17.81 14.77 9.06
C GLN A 54 17.26 13.34 9.03
N VAL A 55 16.70 12.95 7.89
CA VAL A 55 16.10 11.63 7.67
C VAL A 55 17.10 10.70 6.98
N ASN A 56 17.23 9.46 7.45
CA ASN A 56 17.98 8.42 6.76
C ASN A 56 17.07 7.68 5.77
N TRP A 57 17.00 8.20 4.54
CA TRP A 57 16.17 7.68 3.46
C TRP A 57 16.51 6.25 3.04
N VAL A 58 17.79 5.89 3.06
CA VAL A 58 18.24 4.53 2.71
C VAL A 58 17.70 3.50 3.71
N LYS A 59 17.79 3.79 5.01
CA LYS A 59 17.26 2.89 6.05
C LYS A 59 15.76 2.68 5.92
N ARG A 60 15.00 3.76 5.66
CA ARG A 60 13.54 3.68 5.48
C ARG A 60 13.16 2.97 4.19
N GLY A 61 13.89 3.21 3.09
CA GLY A 61 13.71 2.49 1.84
C GLY A 61 13.95 0.98 1.97
N MET A 62 14.99 0.57 2.72
CA MET A 62 15.23 -0.85 3.02
C MET A 62 14.10 -1.46 3.85
N ALA A 63 13.61 -0.75 4.88
CA ALA A 63 12.49 -1.22 5.70
C ALA A 63 11.21 -1.40 4.87
N LEU A 64 10.89 -0.42 4.00
CA LEU A 64 9.76 -0.52 3.07
C LEU A 64 9.91 -1.71 2.11
N SER A 65 11.11 -1.93 1.57
CA SER A 65 11.37 -3.04 0.64
C SER A 65 11.17 -4.40 1.33
N GLN A 66 11.68 -4.54 2.56
CA GLN A 66 11.50 -5.77 3.33
C GLN A 66 10.03 -6.03 3.67
N ALA A 67 9.29 -5.01 4.11
CA ALA A 67 7.85 -5.13 4.36
C ALA A 67 7.08 -5.50 3.09
N PHE A 68 7.48 -4.96 1.93
CA PHE A 68 6.89 -5.31 0.65
C PHE A 68 7.16 -6.77 0.26
N GLU A 69 8.38 -7.29 0.46
CA GLU A 69 8.70 -8.69 0.22
C GLU A 69 7.88 -9.63 1.12
N GLU A 70 7.75 -9.29 2.40
CA GLU A 70 6.94 -10.06 3.35
C GLU A 70 5.46 -10.06 2.98
N PHE A 71 4.93 -8.91 2.56
CA PHE A 71 3.59 -8.79 2.01
C PHE A 71 3.45 -9.64 0.74
N TYR A 72 4.33 -9.50 -0.25
CA TYR A 72 4.22 -10.18 -1.54
C TYR A 72 4.28 -11.71 -1.39
N ARG A 73 5.11 -12.20 -0.46
CA ARG A 73 5.24 -13.63 -0.15
C ARG A 73 3.99 -14.20 0.53
N ASN A 74 3.41 -13.48 1.49
CA ASN A 74 2.37 -14.02 2.37
C ASN A 74 0.94 -13.65 1.92
N CYS A 75 0.77 -12.57 1.18
CA CYS A 75 -0.53 -12.00 0.82
C CYS A 75 -0.82 -12.27 -0.65
N ARG A 76 -1.31 -13.48 -0.94
CA ARG A 76 -1.61 -13.91 -2.31
C ARG A 76 -2.63 -12.97 -2.98
N ILE A 77 -2.24 -12.37 -4.10
CA ILE A 77 -3.08 -11.43 -4.85
C ILE A 77 -3.85 -12.17 -5.97
N TRP A 78 -3.20 -13.14 -6.63
CA TRP A 78 -3.72 -13.85 -7.81
C TRP A 78 -4.03 -15.32 -7.48
N GLY A 79 -4.97 -15.93 -8.21
CA GLY A 79 -5.40 -17.31 -8.01
C GLY A 79 -6.72 -17.38 -7.24
N GLU A 80 -6.77 -18.19 -6.19
CA GLU A 80 -8.01 -18.46 -5.43
C GLU A 80 -8.65 -17.18 -4.86
N VAL A 81 -7.85 -16.21 -4.41
CA VAL A 81 -8.34 -14.94 -3.86
C VAL A 81 -9.10 -14.12 -4.90
N MET A 82 -8.67 -14.12 -6.18
CA MET A 82 -9.35 -13.37 -7.23
C MET A 82 -10.74 -13.96 -7.56
N ASN A 83 -10.90 -15.27 -7.39
CA ASN A 83 -12.17 -15.96 -7.62
C ASN A 83 -13.10 -15.95 -6.40
N GLN A 84 -12.55 -15.94 -5.18
CA GLN A 84 -13.32 -16.06 -3.93
C GLN A 84 -13.58 -14.70 -3.26
N ASP A 85 -12.62 -13.79 -3.27
CA ASP A 85 -12.73 -12.43 -2.70
C ASP A 85 -12.04 -11.40 -3.62
N PRO A 86 -12.68 -11.04 -4.74
CA PRO A 86 -12.11 -10.09 -5.70
C PRO A 86 -11.86 -8.70 -5.10
N LYS A 87 -12.63 -8.31 -4.06
CA LYS A 87 -12.43 -7.03 -3.36
C LYS A 87 -11.14 -7.02 -2.54
N LEU A 88 -10.82 -8.12 -1.86
CA LEU A 88 -9.53 -8.28 -1.18
C LEU A 88 -8.36 -8.28 -2.18
N ALA A 89 -8.49 -8.97 -3.32
CA ALA A 89 -7.49 -8.95 -4.38
C ALA A 89 -7.25 -7.51 -4.90
N GLN A 90 -8.34 -6.76 -5.13
CA GLN A 90 -8.27 -5.36 -5.54
C GLN A 90 -7.60 -4.46 -4.49
N ALA A 91 -7.91 -4.65 -3.20
CA ALA A 91 -7.28 -3.90 -2.11
C ALA A 91 -5.76 -4.16 -2.05
N ARG A 92 -5.34 -5.41 -2.21
CA ARG A 92 -3.91 -5.78 -2.27
C ARG A 92 -3.20 -5.21 -3.49
N LEU A 93 -3.86 -5.20 -4.66
CA LEU A 93 -3.34 -4.54 -5.86
C LEU A 93 -3.16 -3.03 -5.65
N GLY A 94 -4.09 -2.39 -4.93
CA GLY A 94 -3.96 -1.00 -4.52
C GLY A 94 -2.70 -0.79 -3.67
N LEU A 95 -2.43 -1.69 -2.71
CA LEU A 95 -1.24 -1.60 -1.87
C LEU A 95 0.08 -1.78 -2.66
N VAL A 96 0.10 -2.64 -3.67
CA VAL A 96 1.22 -2.74 -4.63
C VAL A 96 1.43 -1.43 -5.38
N GLY A 97 0.36 -0.87 -5.94
CA GLY A 97 0.43 0.39 -6.68
C GLY A 97 0.93 1.56 -5.82
N MET A 98 0.42 1.66 -4.58
CA MET A 98 0.89 2.65 -3.61
C MET A 98 2.38 2.47 -3.30
N THR A 99 2.83 1.24 -3.08
CA THR A 99 4.25 0.96 -2.83
C THR A 99 5.12 1.40 -4.00
N GLN A 100 4.73 1.09 -5.24
CA GLN A 100 5.46 1.51 -6.43
C GLN A 100 5.56 3.04 -6.56
N ILE A 101 4.48 3.77 -6.26
CA ILE A 101 4.47 5.24 -6.28
C ILE A 101 5.42 5.79 -5.23
N VAL A 102 5.36 5.26 -4.01
CA VAL A 102 6.19 5.71 -2.88
C VAL A 102 7.67 5.42 -3.12
N VAL A 103 8.00 4.21 -3.59
CA VAL A 103 9.39 3.85 -3.93
C VAL A 103 9.92 4.75 -5.05
N ARG A 104 9.11 5.02 -6.07
CA ARG A 104 9.50 5.93 -7.15
C ARG A 104 9.79 7.34 -6.62
N SER A 105 8.92 7.88 -5.77
CA SER A 105 9.13 9.19 -5.14
C SER A 105 10.37 9.20 -4.24
N LEU A 106 10.59 8.15 -3.43
CA LEU A 106 11.80 8.03 -2.62
C LEU A 106 13.08 8.06 -3.48
N LEU A 107 13.10 7.30 -4.57
CA LEU A 107 14.26 7.22 -5.46
C LEU A 107 14.51 8.55 -6.18
N GLN A 108 13.47 9.17 -6.72
CA GLN A 108 13.59 10.40 -7.53
C GLN A 108 13.78 11.65 -6.67
N ASP A 109 12.97 11.82 -5.63
CA ASP A 109 12.88 13.07 -4.87
C ASP A 109 13.87 13.12 -3.70
N GLN A 110 14.17 11.99 -3.07
CA GLN A 110 15.01 11.95 -1.85
C GLN A 110 16.42 11.42 -2.09
N LEU A 111 16.59 10.51 -3.07
CA LEU A 111 17.89 9.91 -3.38
C LEU A 111 18.49 10.42 -4.70
N GLU A 112 17.76 11.22 -5.47
CA GLU A 112 18.16 11.75 -6.80
C GLU A 112 18.62 10.65 -7.78
N LEU A 113 18.08 9.44 -7.64
CA LEU A 113 18.36 8.29 -8.47
C LEU A 113 17.29 8.12 -9.56
N PHE A 114 17.71 7.66 -10.74
CA PHE A 114 16.77 7.25 -11.77
C PHE A 114 16.04 5.98 -11.34
N SER A 115 14.74 6.07 -11.10
CA SER A 115 13.87 4.89 -10.92
C SER A 115 13.60 4.26 -12.29
N PRO A 116 13.93 2.97 -12.52
CA PRO A 116 13.41 2.24 -13.66
C PRO A 116 11.87 2.16 -13.58
N VAL A 117 11.22 2.05 -14.74
CA VAL A 117 9.74 1.97 -14.84
C VAL A 117 9.22 0.62 -14.34
N GLU A 118 10.07 -0.41 -14.35
CA GLU A 118 9.78 -1.75 -13.86
C GLU A 118 10.40 -1.93 -12.47
N LEU A 119 9.53 -2.20 -11.48
CA LEU A 119 9.89 -2.73 -10.16
C LEU A 119 9.46 -4.20 -10.11
#